data_AF-A0A645DBG4-F1
#
_entry.id   AF-A0A645DBG4-F1
#
_cell.length_a   1.000
_cell.length_b   1.000
_cell.length_c   1.000
_cell.angle_alpha   90.00
_cell.angle_beta   90.00
_cell.angle_gamma   90.00
#
_symmetry.space_group_name_H-M   'P 1'
#
loop_
_entity.id
_entity.type
_entity.pdbx_description
1 polymer ?
#
loop_
_entity_poly.entity_id
_entity_poly.type
_entity_poly.pdbx_seq_one_letter_code
_entity_poly.pdbx_strand_id
1 'polypeptide(L)'
;MVYGQRSRLPVTYRVLPGAIGDVSTVKRLLDGFEKLDFPALSLVMDRGFYSLKNVTDLFDRRYHFIIGVPSHLKWVRGVIDRCQDALSSPRGYRQLDDESLFMHTELFQWPENQRRCYLHVFYNPHRAADDQDLLIRKLLMCKEELETGKRVPAHEQDYEQFFLLKETPARGLRVDYNDEAIKSYRNKYAGFFTILSTRKMDALEALAIYRNKDVVEKSFDDLKNQLDLKRLRMHSSGRMNARIFVQFIALVLLSQVQKTLREQRLSDRFSPRLMLGELESLTRIHYAGKYKDVASEVSKTQREILEAFAINPNTL
;
A
#
# COMPACT_ATOMS: atom_id res chain seq x y z
N MET A 1 -0.88 2.92 -9.73
CA MET A 1 0.45 3.37 -10.20
C MET A 1 1.45 2.30 -9.83
N VAL A 2 2.48 2.11 -10.66
CA VAL A 2 3.56 1.15 -10.43
C VAL A 2 4.81 1.96 -10.15
N TYR A 3 5.50 1.64 -9.07
CA TYR A 3 6.64 2.40 -8.57
C TYR A 3 7.79 1.46 -8.26
N GLY A 4 8.99 1.81 -8.71
CA GLY A 4 10.18 0.99 -8.47
C GLY A 4 10.66 1.15 -7.03
N GLN A 5 10.61 0.07 -6.25
CA GLN A 5 11.02 0.09 -4.84
C GLN A 5 12.50 0.50 -4.67
N ARG A 6 13.39 -0.05 -5.52
CA ARG A 6 14.83 0.22 -5.49
C ARG A 6 15.20 1.51 -6.20
N SER A 7 14.69 1.70 -7.42
CA SER A 7 14.98 2.90 -8.20
C SER A 7 14.41 4.15 -7.55
N ARG A 8 13.36 4.00 -6.72
CA ARG A 8 12.55 5.08 -6.15
C ARG A 8 11.99 6.00 -7.24
N LEU A 9 11.54 5.41 -8.34
CA LEU A 9 10.97 6.13 -9.48
C LEU A 9 9.63 5.55 -9.90
N PRO A 10 8.65 6.38 -10.29
CA PRO A 10 7.44 5.91 -10.96
C PRO A 10 7.80 5.21 -12.26
N VAL A 11 7.19 4.05 -12.51
CA VAL A 11 7.44 3.24 -13.71
C VAL A 11 6.31 3.42 -14.71
N THR A 12 5.07 3.28 -14.26
CA THR A 12 3.90 3.46 -15.10
C THR A 12 2.66 3.76 -14.27
N TYR A 13 1.61 4.25 -14.92
CA TYR A 13 0.33 4.50 -14.31
C TYR A 13 -0.80 4.07 -15.24
N ARG A 14 -1.97 3.84 -14.65
CA ARG A 14 -3.20 3.61 -15.39
C ARG A 14 -4.33 4.32 -14.67
N VAL A 15 -5.13 5.07 -15.42
CA VAL A 15 -6.37 5.66 -14.94
C VAL A 15 -7.43 4.58 -14.91
N LEU A 16 -8.08 4.41 -13.75
CA LEU A 16 -9.15 3.45 -13.56
C LEU A 16 -10.49 4.19 -13.38
N PRO A 17 -11.59 3.72 -14.00
CA PRO A 17 -12.94 4.17 -13.66
C PRO A 17 -13.25 3.85 -12.19
N GLY A 18 -13.89 4.78 -11.47
CA GLY A 18 -14.14 4.64 -10.04
C GLY A 18 -15.04 3.47 -9.63
N ALA A 19 -15.79 2.88 -10.56
CA ALA A 19 -16.66 1.73 -10.30
C ALA A 19 -15.93 0.37 -10.35
N ILE A 20 -14.64 0.34 -10.71
CA ILE A 20 -13.88 -0.90 -10.87
C ILE A 20 -13.08 -1.18 -9.59
N GLY A 21 -13.41 -2.27 -8.90
CA GLY A 21 -12.67 -2.72 -7.71
C GLY A 21 -11.26 -3.20 -8.04
N ASP A 22 -10.31 -2.93 -7.14
CA ASP A 22 -8.87 -3.19 -7.30
C ASP A 22 -8.54 -4.62 -7.73
N VAL A 23 -9.24 -5.61 -7.18
CA VAL A 23 -9.11 -7.04 -7.53
C VAL A 23 -9.19 -7.27 -9.04
N SER A 24 -10.14 -6.64 -9.73
CA SER A 24 -10.36 -6.88 -11.16
C SER A 24 -9.31 -6.24 -12.08
N THR A 25 -8.43 -5.41 -11.51
CA THR A 25 -7.50 -4.58 -12.27
C THR A 25 -6.16 -5.26 -12.55
N VAL A 26 -5.81 -6.29 -11.75
CA VAL A 26 -4.51 -6.97 -11.81
C VAL A 26 -4.29 -7.64 -13.16
N LYS A 27 -5.25 -8.43 -13.65
CA LYS A 27 -5.13 -9.13 -14.95
C LYS A 27 -4.74 -8.18 -16.09
N ARG A 28 -5.50 -7.09 -16.25
CA ARG A 28 -5.22 -6.08 -17.30
C ARG A 28 -3.87 -5.39 -17.11
N LEU A 29 -3.39 -5.28 -15.86
CA LEU A 29 -2.07 -4.69 -15.58
C LEU A 29 -0.97 -5.64 -16.07
N LEU A 30 -1.08 -6.93 -15.75
CA LEU A 30 -0.14 -7.97 -16.19
C LEU A 30 -0.13 -8.12 -17.71
N ASP A 31 -1.30 -8.11 -18.36
CA ASP A 31 -1.42 -8.09 -19.83
C ASP A 31 -0.69 -6.89 -20.45
N GLY A 32 -0.72 -5.74 -19.76
CA GLY A 32 0.00 -4.54 -20.20
C GLY A 32 1.50 -4.67 -20.07
N PHE A 33 2.00 -5.29 -18.99
CA PHE A 33 3.43 -5.52 -18.80
C PHE A 33 4.01 -6.46 -19.85
N GLU A 34 3.29 -7.53 -20.18
CA GLU A 34 3.69 -8.48 -21.23
C GLU A 34 3.78 -7.81 -22.60
N LYS A 35 2.81 -6.95 -22.94
CA LYS A 35 2.79 -6.23 -24.23
C LYS A 35 3.85 -5.15 -24.38
N LEU A 36 4.37 -4.66 -23.25
CA LEU A 36 5.37 -3.60 -23.21
C LEU A 36 6.78 -4.16 -22.93
N ASP A 37 6.95 -5.49 -23.02
CA ASP A 37 8.21 -6.22 -22.78
C ASP A 37 8.91 -5.81 -21.47
N PHE A 38 8.12 -5.59 -20.41
CA PHE A 38 8.72 -5.32 -19.11
C PHE A 38 9.55 -6.53 -18.64
N PRO A 39 10.74 -6.31 -18.06
CA PRO A 39 11.53 -7.40 -17.49
C PRO A 39 10.76 -8.06 -16.35
N ALA A 40 11.09 -9.31 -16.02
CA ALA A 40 10.43 -10.05 -14.93
C ALA A 40 10.41 -9.25 -13.62
N LEU A 41 9.24 -8.73 -13.25
CA LEU A 41 9.06 -7.88 -12.08
C LEU A 41 8.78 -8.72 -10.82
N SER A 42 9.25 -8.25 -9.67
CA SER A 42 8.77 -8.70 -8.37
C SER A 42 7.73 -7.70 -7.86
N LEU A 43 6.47 -8.12 -7.75
CA LEU A 43 5.34 -7.25 -7.45
C LEU A 43 5.03 -7.23 -5.96
N VAL A 44 4.90 -6.04 -5.38
CA VAL A 44 4.43 -5.86 -4.00
C VAL A 44 3.04 -5.23 -4.05
N MET A 45 2.03 -5.93 -3.53
CA MET A 45 0.62 -5.56 -3.70
C MET A 45 -0.12 -5.53 -2.37
N ASP A 46 -1.05 -4.59 -2.24
CA ASP A 46 -1.96 -4.53 -1.10
C ASP A 46 -2.89 -5.73 -1.01
N ARG A 47 -3.39 -5.91 0.22
CA ARG A 47 -4.50 -6.84 0.52
C ARG A 47 -5.73 -6.62 -0.36
N GLY A 48 -5.99 -5.40 -0.83
CA GLY A 48 -7.11 -5.09 -1.72
C GLY A 48 -7.02 -5.73 -3.11
N PHE A 49 -5.83 -6.16 -3.54
CA PHE A 49 -5.65 -6.85 -4.82
C PHE A 49 -5.78 -8.38 -4.70
N TYR A 50 -5.94 -8.90 -3.47
CA TYR A 50 -6.01 -10.34 -3.26
C TYR A 50 -7.31 -10.92 -3.81
N SER A 51 -7.17 -11.95 -4.63
CA SER A 51 -8.20 -12.96 -4.87
C SER A 51 -7.52 -14.27 -5.26
N LEU A 52 -8.23 -15.39 -5.07
CA LEU A 52 -7.74 -16.70 -5.49
C LEU A 52 -7.30 -16.70 -6.96
N LYS A 53 -8.14 -16.08 -7.81
CA LYS A 53 -7.88 -15.92 -9.24
C LYS A 53 -6.62 -15.09 -9.52
N ASN A 54 -6.47 -13.92 -8.88
CA ASN A 54 -5.30 -13.07 -9.12
C ASN A 54 -4.00 -13.73 -8.70
N VAL A 55 -3.99 -14.41 -7.55
CA VAL A 55 -2.80 -15.13 -7.06
C VAL A 55 -2.45 -16.29 -8.00
N THR A 56 -3.46 -17.03 -8.48
CA THR A 56 -3.28 -18.09 -9.47
C THR A 56 -2.72 -17.54 -10.78
N ASP A 57 -3.31 -16.47 -11.32
CA ASP A 57 -2.85 -15.80 -12.55
C ASP A 57 -1.39 -15.32 -12.43
N LEU A 58 -0.99 -14.79 -11.27
CA LEU A 58 0.39 -14.37 -11.00
C LEU A 58 1.38 -15.54 -11.03
N PHE A 59 1.01 -16.67 -10.43
CA PHE A 59 1.82 -17.89 -10.47
C PHE A 59 1.94 -18.47 -11.87
N ASP A 60 0.84 -18.51 -12.63
CA ASP A 60 0.81 -19.08 -13.98
C ASP A 60 1.71 -18.28 -14.94
N ARG A 61 1.70 -16.95 -14.79
CA ARG A 61 2.58 -16.02 -15.53
C ARG A 61 4.00 -15.92 -14.95
N ARG A 62 4.32 -16.71 -13.92
CA ARG A 62 5.65 -16.79 -13.27
C ARG A 62 6.14 -15.47 -12.68
N TYR A 63 5.25 -14.57 -12.27
CA TYR A 63 5.63 -13.38 -11.54
C TYR A 63 6.04 -13.74 -10.11
N HIS A 64 7.11 -13.11 -9.63
CA HIS A 64 7.36 -13.08 -8.20
C HIS A 64 6.49 -12.02 -7.55
N PHE A 65 5.91 -12.33 -6.40
CA PHE A 65 5.13 -11.35 -5.66
C PHE A 65 5.23 -11.49 -4.15
N ILE A 66 4.83 -10.41 -3.49
CA ILE A 66 4.49 -10.28 -2.08
C ILE A 66 3.12 -9.59 -2.02
N ILE A 67 2.12 -10.22 -1.42
CA ILE A 67 0.75 -9.70 -1.36
C ILE A 67 0.16 -9.86 0.04
N GLY A 68 -0.56 -8.85 0.52
CA GLY A 68 -1.34 -8.98 1.75
C GLY A 68 -2.48 -9.96 1.56
N VAL A 69 -2.69 -10.87 2.50
CA VAL A 69 -3.78 -11.84 2.44
C VAL A 69 -4.77 -11.56 3.59
N PRO A 70 -6.09 -11.52 3.31
CA PRO A 70 -7.09 -11.35 4.36
C PRO A 70 -7.05 -12.48 5.40
N SER A 71 -6.94 -12.13 6.67
CA SER A 71 -6.86 -13.08 7.79
C SER A 71 -8.16 -13.85 8.04
N HIS A 72 -9.30 -13.37 7.53
CA HIS A 72 -10.60 -14.02 7.71
C HIS A 72 -10.82 -15.26 6.82
N LEU A 73 -9.95 -15.50 5.84
CA LEU A 73 -10.07 -16.65 4.94
C LEU A 73 -9.88 -17.96 5.70
N LYS A 74 -10.74 -18.96 5.44
CA LYS A 74 -10.72 -20.24 6.17
C LYS A 74 -9.34 -20.92 6.17
N TRP A 75 -8.65 -20.96 5.03
CA TRP A 75 -7.33 -21.57 4.93
C TRP A 75 -6.25 -20.80 5.71
N VAL A 76 -6.36 -19.47 5.77
CA VAL A 76 -5.47 -18.61 6.57
C VAL A 76 -5.76 -18.78 8.07
N ARG A 77 -7.04 -18.85 8.46
CA ARG A 77 -7.43 -19.15 9.84
C ARG A 77 -6.86 -20.49 10.31
N GLY A 78 -6.90 -21.52 9.45
CA GLY A 78 -6.28 -22.81 9.77
C GLY A 78 -4.76 -22.73 10.04
N VAL A 79 -4.04 -21.83 9.34
CA VAL A 79 -2.62 -21.54 9.61
C VAL A 79 -2.47 -20.77 10.93
N ILE A 80 -3.29 -19.74 11.15
CA ILE A 80 -3.29 -18.94 12.39
C ILE A 80 -3.55 -19.83 13.61
N ASP A 81 -4.52 -20.74 13.52
CA ASP A 81 -4.89 -21.67 14.59
C ASP A 81 -3.71 -22.56 15.01
N ARG A 82 -2.91 -23.04 14.05
CA ARG A 82 -1.68 -23.82 14.34
C ARG A 82 -0.59 -23.00 15.03
N CYS A 83 -0.61 -21.67 14.88
CA CYS A 83 0.38 -20.78 15.45
C CYS A 83 0.01 -20.28 16.86
N GLN A 84 -1.19 -20.60 17.37
CA GLN A 84 -1.69 -20.03 18.63
C GLN A 84 -0.79 -20.33 19.82
N ASP A 85 -0.34 -21.58 19.97
CA ASP A 85 0.52 -21.97 21.10
C ASP A 85 1.87 -21.24 21.08
N ALA A 86 2.35 -20.86 19.88
CA ALA A 86 3.60 -20.13 19.73
C ALA A 86 3.51 -18.66 20.17
N LEU A 87 2.30 -18.06 20.20
CA LEU A 87 2.08 -16.70 20.72
C LEU A 87 2.32 -16.60 22.22
N SER A 88 2.18 -17.69 22.96
CA SER A 88 2.48 -17.71 24.39
C SER A 88 3.98 -17.80 24.67
N SER A 89 4.81 -17.97 23.65
CA SER A 89 6.26 -18.08 23.77
C SER A 89 6.97 -16.79 23.34
N PRO A 90 7.93 -16.28 24.14
CA PRO A 90 8.80 -15.19 23.73
C PRO A 90 9.61 -15.49 22.46
N ARG A 91 9.79 -16.77 22.10
CA ARG A 91 10.57 -17.21 20.93
C ARG A 91 10.01 -16.72 19.59
N GLY A 92 8.71 -16.45 19.52
CA GLY A 92 8.04 -15.95 18.31
C GLY A 92 8.03 -14.43 18.20
N TYR A 93 8.36 -13.71 19.28
CA TYR A 93 8.34 -12.25 19.30
C TYR A 93 9.68 -11.67 18.86
N ARG A 94 9.60 -10.64 18.02
CA ARG A 94 10.72 -9.75 17.72
C ARG A 94 10.31 -8.32 18.07
N GLN A 95 11.23 -7.61 18.69
CA GLN A 95 11.12 -6.18 18.90
C GLN A 95 11.60 -5.45 17.65
N LEU A 96 10.75 -4.59 17.09
CA LEU A 96 11.02 -3.75 15.94
C LEU A 96 10.74 -2.31 16.34
N ASP A 97 11.79 -1.50 16.51
CA ASP A 97 11.68 -0.12 16.99
C ASP A 97 10.84 -0.06 18.29
N ASP A 98 9.62 0.46 18.20
CA ASP A 98 8.65 0.61 19.30
C ASP A 98 7.55 -0.47 19.34
N GLU A 99 7.57 -1.45 18.41
CA GLU A 99 6.55 -2.51 18.31
C GLU A 99 7.12 -3.89 18.66
N SER A 100 6.38 -4.66 19.47
CA SER A 100 6.64 -6.09 19.67
C SER A 100 5.69 -6.91 18.78
N LEU A 101 6.27 -7.63 17.82
CA LEU A 101 5.52 -8.39 16.82
C LEU A 101 5.83 -9.87 16.94
N PHE A 102 4.80 -10.70 17.05
CA PHE A 102 4.95 -12.12 16.80
C PHE A 102 5.05 -12.35 15.29
N MET A 103 5.96 -13.24 14.89
CA MET A 103 6.19 -13.57 13.49
C MET A 103 6.35 -15.06 13.27
N HIS A 104 5.66 -15.59 12.27
CA HIS A 104 5.80 -16.98 11.84
C HIS A 104 5.82 -17.05 10.30
N THR A 105 6.52 -18.03 9.74
CA THR A 105 6.48 -18.31 8.30
C THR A 105 6.15 -19.77 8.09
N GLU A 106 5.05 -20.02 7.40
CA GLU A 106 4.62 -21.35 7.02
C GLU A 106 4.84 -21.57 5.53
N LEU A 107 5.44 -22.72 5.20
CA LEU A 107 5.54 -23.20 3.82
C LEU A 107 4.15 -23.65 3.36
N PHE A 108 3.68 -23.11 2.25
CA PHE A 108 2.36 -23.42 1.70
C PHE A 108 2.49 -23.86 0.24
N GLN A 109 1.63 -24.79 -0.18
CA GLN A 109 1.47 -25.16 -1.58
C GLN A 109 0.16 -24.57 -2.08
N TRP A 110 0.26 -23.72 -3.10
CA TRP A 110 -0.89 -23.09 -3.71
C TRP A 110 -1.78 -24.16 -4.38
N PRO A 111 -3.05 -24.34 -3.96
CA PRO A 111 -3.86 -25.50 -4.36
C PRO A 111 -4.04 -25.66 -5.87
N GLU A 112 -4.22 -24.55 -6.59
CA GLU A 112 -4.64 -24.52 -7.99
C GLU A 112 -3.55 -25.01 -8.96
N ASN A 113 -2.28 -24.77 -8.64
CA ASN A 113 -1.17 -25.10 -9.53
C ASN A 113 0.06 -25.68 -8.80
N GLN A 114 -0.11 -26.07 -7.54
CA GLN A 114 0.90 -26.73 -6.70
C GLN A 114 2.20 -25.93 -6.56
N ARG A 115 2.14 -24.61 -6.79
CA ARG A 115 3.31 -23.74 -6.66
C ARG A 115 3.63 -23.51 -5.19
N ARG A 116 4.91 -23.60 -4.88
CA ARG A 116 5.43 -23.32 -3.55
C ARG A 116 5.36 -21.82 -3.25
N CYS A 117 4.87 -21.48 -2.07
CA CYS A 117 4.86 -20.13 -1.53
C CYS A 117 5.01 -20.15 0.00
N TYR A 118 5.13 -18.96 0.58
CA TYR A 118 5.39 -18.79 2.00
C TYR A 118 4.35 -17.82 2.56
N LEU A 119 3.56 -18.28 3.52
CA LEU A 119 2.64 -17.44 4.26
C LEU A 119 3.33 -16.94 5.52
N HIS A 120 3.54 -15.63 5.58
CA HIS A 120 4.07 -14.96 6.76
C HIS A 120 2.89 -14.48 7.61
N VAL A 121 2.84 -14.93 8.84
CA VAL A 121 1.82 -14.60 9.83
C VAL A 121 2.41 -13.65 10.84
N PHE A 122 1.69 -12.58 11.12
CA PHE A 122 2.09 -11.56 12.09
C PHE A 122 0.96 -11.34 13.08
N TYR A 123 1.32 -11.13 14.34
CA TYR A 123 0.39 -10.66 15.36
C TYR A 123 0.95 -9.41 16.05
N ASN A 124 0.09 -8.38 16.13
CA ASN A 124 0.39 -7.12 16.77
C ASN A 124 -0.65 -6.85 17.89
N PRO A 125 -0.23 -6.74 19.16
CA PRO A 125 -1.12 -6.46 20.28
C PRO A 125 -1.89 -5.12 20.17
N HIS A 126 -1.26 -4.06 19.65
CA HIS A 126 -1.92 -2.78 19.45
C HIS A 126 -3.01 -2.89 18.38
N ARG A 127 -2.70 -3.55 17.27
CA ARG A 127 -3.69 -3.86 16.23
C ARG A 127 -4.83 -4.73 16.77
N ALA A 128 -4.56 -5.62 17.72
CA ALA A 128 -5.60 -6.44 18.34
C ALA A 128 -6.64 -5.59 19.08
N ALA A 129 -6.23 -4.47 19.71
CA ALA A 129 -7.13 -3.51 20.31
C ALA A 129 -7.95 -2.75 19.25
N ASP A 130 -7.31 -2.30 18.17
CA ASP A 130 -8.02 -1.63 17.07
C ASP A 130 -9.05 -2.54 16.39
N ASP A 131 -8.68 -3.80 16.12
CA ASP A 131 -9.57 -4.81 15.53
C ASP A 131 -10.75 -5.13 16.47
N GLN A 132 -10.54 -5.07 17.79
CA GLN A 132 -11.60 -5.22 18.79
C GLN A 132 -12.61 -4.07 18.72
N ASP A 133 -12.13 -2.84 18.70
CA ASP A 133 -13.00 -1.66 18.60
C ASP A 133 -13.79 -1.66 17.29
N LEU A 134 -13.15 -2.03 16.18
CA LEU A 134 -13.81 -2.17 14.88
C LEU A 134 -14.90 -3.25 14.91
N LEU A 135 -14.63 -4.41 15.52
CA LEU A 135 -15.62 -5.48 15.68
C LEU A 135 -16.80 -5.00 16.52
N ILE A 136 -16.55 -4.38 17.67
CA ILE A 136 -17.61 -3.90 18.57
C ILE A 136 -18.52 -2.91 17.85
N ARG A 137 -17.95 -1.92 17.15
CA ARG A 137 -18.73 -0.95 16.36
C ARG A 137 -19.57 -1.64 15.29
N LYS A 138 -19.01 -2.64 14.60
CA LYS A 138 -19.73 -3.42 13.59
C LYS A 138 -20.90 -4.18 14.20
N LEU A 139 -20.70 -4.81 15.37
CA LEU A 139 -21.75 -5.57 16.06
C LEU A 139 -22.86 -4.65 16.58
N LEU A 140 -22.54 -3.45 17.09
CA LEU A 140 -23.56 -2.47 17.49
C LEU A 140 -24.46 -2.08 16.30
N MET A 141 -23.87 -1.81 15.15
CA MET A 141 -24.60 -1.53 13.91
C MET A 141 -25.45 -2.74 13.46
N CYS A 142 -24.88 -3.94 13.46
CA CYS A 142 -25.61 -5.17 13.10
C CYS A 142 -26.81 -5.40 14.03
N LYS A 143 -26.67 -5.09 15.32
CA LYS A 143 -27.77 -5.18 16.29
C LYS A 143 -28.92 -4.24 15.92
N GLU A 144 -28.61 -2.98 15.60
CA GLU A 144 -29.61 -2.01 15.15
C GLU A 144 -30.31 -2.45 13.86
N GLU A 145 -29.57 -3.00 12.89
CA GLU A 145 -30.13 -3.56 11.65
C GLU A 145 -31.11 -4.71 11.93
N LEU A 146 -30.76 -5.61 12.84
CA LEU A 146 -31.60 -6.74 13.24
C LEU A 146 -32.85 -6.28 14.01
N GLU A 147 -32.72 -5.35 14.96
CA GLU A 147 -33.81 -4.83 15.76
C GLU A 147 -34.80 -3.98 14.93
N THR A 148 -34.30 -3.25 13.93
CA THR A 148 -35.12 -2.44 13.01
C THR A 148 -35.63 -3.23 11.81
N GLY A 149 -35.25 -4.50 11.66
CA GLY A 149 -35.62 -5.36 10.53
C GLY A 149 -34.97 -4.98 9.20
N LYS A 150 -33.94 -4.12 9.20
CA LYS A 150 -33.23 -3.64 8.01
C LYS A 150 -31.97 -4.47 7.74
N ARG A 151 -32.15 -5.77 7.50
CA ARG A 151 -31.02 -6.67 7.23
C ARG A 151 -30.27 -6.27 5.97
N VAL A 152 -28.94 -6.33 6.05
CA VAL A 152 -28.04 -6.07 4.93
C VAL A 152 -27.43 -7.40 4.50
N PRO A 153 -27.57 -7.83 3.23
CA PRO A 153 -27.03 -9.11 2.76
C PRO A 153 -25.53 -9.32 3.02
N ALA A 154 -24.75 -8.23 3.08
CA ALA A 154 -23.32 -8.27 3.38
C ALA A 154 -22.99 -8.65 4.84
N HIS A 155 -23.94 -8.52 5.76
CA HIS A 155 -23.78 -8.76 7.19
C HIS A 155 -24.39 -10.09 7.66
N GLU A 156 -25.02 -10.87 6.76
CA GLU A 156 -25.76 -12.07 7.15
C GLU A 156 -24.88 -13.11 7.89
N GLN A 157 -23.63 -13.28 7.44
CA GLN A 157 -22.67 -14.16 8.13
C GLN A 157 -22.33 -13.67 9.55
N ASP A 158 -22.30 -12.35 9.76
CA ASP A 158 -22.05 -11.78 11.08
C ASP A 158 -23.27 -11.96 11.99
N TYR A 159 -24.49 -11.84 11.44
CA TYR A 159 -25.72 -12.14 12.17
C TYR A 159 -25.73 -13.59 12.66
N GLU A 160 -25.46 -14.54 11.77
CA GLU A 160 -25.41 -15.98 12.09
C GLU A 160 -24.33 -16.31 13.12
N GLN A 161 -23.17 -15.67 13.02
CA GLN A 161 -22.03 -16.00 13.87
C GLN A 161 -22.11 -15.37 15.26
N PHE A 162 -22.55 -14.11 15.37
CA PHE A 162 -22.38 -13.30 16.58
C PHE A 162 -23.68 -12.97 17.32
N PHE A 163 -24.85 -13.39 16.81
CA PHE A 163 -26.13 -13.08 17.45
C PHE A 163 -26.95 -14.33 17.76
N LEU A 164 -27.74 -14.24 18.82
CA LEU A 164 -28.75 -15.21 19.21
C LEU A 164 -30.13 -14.58 18.97
N LEU A 165 -30.83 -15.05 17.95
CA LEU A 165 -32.15 -14.56 17.57
C LEU A 165 -33.24 -15.45 18.18
N LYS A 166 -34.20 -14.84 18.90
CA LYS A 166 -35.36 -15.55 19.45
C LYS A 166 -36.64 -14.83 19.03
N GLU A 167 -37.48 -15.50 18.24
CA GLU A 167 -38.81 -15.01 17.92
C GLU A 167 -39.79 -15.37 19.05
N THR A 168 -40.54 -14.39 19.53
CA THR A 168 -41.59 -14.61 20.53
C THR A 168 -42.93 -14.13 20.00
N PRO A 169 -44.02 -14.93 20.13
CA PRO A 169 -45.34 -14.58 19.58
C PRO A 169 -45.91 -13.24 20.08
N ALA A 170 -45.50 -12.79 21.28
CA ALA A 170 -46.07 -11.61 21.94
C ALA A 170 -45.16 -10.37 21.97
N ARG A 171 -43.84 -10.51 21.75
CA ARG A 171 -42.86 -9.40 21.89
C ARG A 171 -41.97 -9.18 20.66
N GLY A 172 -42.20 -9.91 19.57
CA GLY A 172 -41.40 -9.79 18.35
C GLY A 172 -40.04 -10.48 18.46
N LEU A 173 -39.10 -10.04 17.61
CA LEU A 173 -37.73 -10.57 17.53
C LEU A 173 -36.89 -10.02 18.68
N ARG A 174 -36.36 -10.91 19.54
CA ARG A 174 -35.36 -10.58 20.53
C ARG A 174 -33.97 -10.85 19.96
N VAL A 175 -33.12 -9.82 19.96
CA VAL A 175 -31.74 -9.87 19.46
C VAL A 175 -30.78 -9.81 20.66
N ASP A 176 -29.98 -10.84 20.84
CA ASP A 176 -28.94 -10.89 21.87
C ASP A 176 -27.57 -11.24 21.28
N TYR A 177 -26.49 -10.96 22.00
CA TYR A 177 -25.13 -11.28 21.55
C TYR A 177 -24.75 -12.73 21.88
N ASN A 178 -23.99 -13.35 20.97
CA ASN A 178 -23.31 -14.60 21.24
C ASN A 178 -21.92 -14.32 21.83
N ASP A 179 -21.87 -14.04 23.13
CA ASP A 179 -20.63 -13.64 23.84
C ASP A 179 -19.50 -14.66 23.68
N GLU A 180 -19.82 -15.96 23.63
CA GLU A 180 -18.84 -17.02 23.42
C GLU A 180 -18.20 -16.94 22.03
N ALA A 181 -19.00 -16.73 20.98
CA ALA A 181 -18.49 -16.58 19.62
C ALA A 181 -17.67 -15.30 19.46
N ILE A 182 -18.10 -14.19 20.07
CA ILE A 182 -17.38 -12.91 20.05
C ILE A 182 -16.02 -13.07 20.75
N LYS A 183 -16.00 -13.65 21.95
CA LYS A 183 -14.77 -13.90 22.72
C LYS A 183 -13.81 -14.84 21.98
N SER A 184 -14.35 -15.91 21.39
CA SER A 184 -13.57 -16.87 20.61
C SER A 184 -12.93 -16.20 19.39
N TYR A 185 -13.69 -15.42 18.63
CA TYR A 185 -13.17 -14.68 17.48
C TYR A 185 -12.09 -13.69 17.89
N ARG A 186 -12.36 -12.90 18.93
CA ARG A 186 -11.44 -11.89 19.47
C ARG A 186 -10.10 -12.52 19.85
N ASN A 187 -10.14 -13.58 20.65
CA ASN A 187 -8.92 -14.18 21.20
C ASN A 187 -8.10 -14.89 20.13
N LYS A 188 -8.73 -15.44 19.09
CA LYS A 188 -8.04 -16.23 18.06
C LYS A 188 -7.54 -15.40 16.89
N TYR A 189 -8.27 -14.36 16.47
CA TYR A 189 -8.05 -13.75 15.16
C TYR A 189 -7.78 -12.23 15.20
N ALA A 190 -8.11 -11.53 16.29
CA ALA A 190 -7.83 -10.09 16.37
C ALA A 190 -6.31 -9.84 16.41
N GLY A 191 -5.84 -8.79 15.74
CA GLY A 191 -4.42 -8.41 15.69
C GLY A 191 -3.59 -9.19 14.68
N PHE A 192 -4.17 -10.20 14.03
CA PHE A 192 -3.49 -10.96 12.98
C PHE A 192 -3.57 -10.29 11.62
N PHE A 193 -2.43 -10.28 10.93
CA PHE A 193 -2.37 -10.00 9.51
C PHE A 193 -1.36 -10.93 8.83
N THR A 194 -1.56 -11.15 7.53
CA THR A 194 -0.75 -12.12 6.79
C THR A 194 -0.27 -11.56 5.46
N ILE A 195 0.90 -12.02 5.05
CA ILE A 195 1.55 -11.67 3.78
C ILE A 195 1.95 -12.97 3.10
N LEU A 196 1.61 -13.12 1.83
CA LEU A 196 2.00 -14.26 1.01
C LEU A 196 3.14 -13.85 0.08
N SER A 197 4.22 -14.63 0.07
CA SER A 197 5.37 -14.40 -0.82
C SER A 197 5.70 -15.65 -1.65
N THR A 198 6.28 -15.42 -2.83
CA THR A 198 6.73 -16.51 -3.73
C THR A 198 8.18 -16.95 -3.46
N ARG A 199 9.00 -16.06 -2.90
CA ARG A 199 10.42 -16.31 -2.63
C ARG A 199 10.60 -16.70 -1.18
N LYS A 200 11.56 -17.60 -0.93
CA LYS A 200 11.94 -17.95 0.44
C LYS A 200 12.62 -16.75 1.07
N MET A 201 12.02 -16.22 2.13
CA MET A 201 12.55 -15.15 2.96
C MET A 201 12.02 -15.33 4.38
N ASP A 202 12.64 -14.68 5.36
CA ASP A 202 12.08 -14.67 6.70
C ASP A 202 10.91 -13.67 6.81
N ALA A 203 10.10 -13.81 7.85
CA ALA A 203 8.94 -12.94 8.05
C ALA A 203 9.32 -11.45 8.18
N LEU A 204 10.49 -11.16 8.76
CA LEU A 204 10.97 -9.81 8.96
C LEU A 204 11.33 -9.13 7.63
N GLU A 205 12.04 -9.82 6.75
CA GLU A 205 12.38 -9.37 5.41
C GLU A 205 11.11 -9.16 4.58
N ALA A 206 10.17 -10.11 4.61
CA ALA A 206 8.88 -9.98 3.93
C ALA A 206 8.12 -8.74 4.42
N LEU A 207 8.08 -8.51 5.73
CA LEU A 207 7.42 -7.35 6.33
C LEU A 207 8.11 -6.04 5.93
N ALA A 208 9.45 -5.99 5.94
CA ALA A 208 10.20 -4.82 5.54
C ALA A 208 9.97 -4.46 4.06
N ILE A 209 9.95 -5.44 3.16
CA ILE A 209 9.63 -5.22 1.74
C ILE A 209 8.17 -4.75 1.59
N TYR A 210 7.24 -5.38 2.31
CA TYR A 210 5.82 -5.03 2.25
C TYR A 210 5.54 -3.60 2.77
N ARG A 211 6.13 -3.22 3.91
CA ARG A 211 6.03 -1.85 4.48
C ARG A 211 6.63 -0.79 3.54
N ASN A 212 7.71 -1.12 2.83
CA ASN A 212 8.31 -0.22 1.85
C ASN A 212 7.41 0.15 0.66
N LYS A 213 6.29 -0.55 0.46
CA LYS A 213 5.24 -0.17 -0.50
C LYS A 213 4.65 1.21 -0.22
N ASP A 214 4.76 1.74 1.00
CA ASP A 214 4.36 3.10 1.40
C ASP A 214 4.95 4.20 0.46
N VAL A 215 6.02 3.89 -0.29
CA VAL A 215 6.50 4.77 -1.37
C VAL A 215 5.42 5.13 -2.40
N VAL A 216 4.49 4.22 -2.67
CA VAL A 216 3.35 4.46 -3.55
C VAL A 216 2.38 5.46 -2.91
N GLU A 217 2.09 5.32 -1.61
CA GLU A 217 1.21 6.24 -0.89
C GLU A 217 1.80 7.65 -0.83
N LYS A 218 3.10 7.75 -0.52
CA LYS A 218 3.86 9.01 -0.59
C LYS A 218 3.80 9.65 -1.97
N SER A 219 3.96 8.87 -3.04
CA SER A 219 3.87 9.41 -4.40
C SER A 219 2.45 9.88 -4.77
N PHE A 220 1.40 9.27 -4.22
CA PHE A 220 0.04 9.78 -4.34
C PHE A 220 -0.17 11.07 -3.53
N ASP A 221 0.46 11.18 -2.37
CA ASP A 221 0.45 12.41 -1.58
C ASP A 221 1.16 13.56 -2.31
N ASP A 222 2.34 13.29 -2.89
CA ASP A 222 3.08 14.24 -3.72
C ASP A 222 2.24 14.73 -4.91
N LEU A 223 1.56 13.81 -5.61
CA LEU A 223 0.63 14.19 -6.67
C LEU A 223 -0.44 15.15 -6.16
N LYS A 224 -1.06 14.86 -5.01
CA LYS A 224 -2.15 15.67 -4.46
C LYS A 224 -1.67 17.03 -3.96
N ASN A 225 -0.60 17.06 -3.19
CA ASN A 225 -0.19 18.22 -2.38
C ASN A 225 0.97 18.99 -2.99
N GLN A 226 1.93 18.29 -3.61
CA GLN A 226 3.08 18.94 -4.22
C GLN A 226 2.79 19.41 -5.64
N LEU A 227 2.07 18.60 -6.41
CA LEU A 227 1.89 18.76 -7.84
C LEU A 227 0.47 19.22 -8.24
N ASP A 228 -0.35 19.72 -7.31
CA ASP A 228 -1.70 20.23 -7.61
C ASP A 228 -2.60 19.22 -8.37
N LEU A 229 -2.63 17.96 -7.92
CA LEU A 229 -3.59 16.96 -8.40
C LEU A 229 -4.73 16.68 -7.40
N LYS A 230 -4.85 17.49 -6.33
CA LYS A 230 -5.93 17.36 -5.34
C LYS A 230 -7.32 17.48 -5.95
N ARG A 231 -7.48 18.32 -6.98
CA ARG A 231 -8.73 18.47 -7.74
C ARG A 231 -8.41 18.57 -9.23
N LEU A 232 -9.02 17.70 -10.05
CA LEU A 232 -8.80 17.72 -11.49
C LEU A 232 -9.44 18.96 -12.15
N ARG A 233 -10.64 19.39 -11.70
CA ARG A 233 -11.40 20.54 -12.25
C ARG A 233 -11.52 20.53 -13.78
N MET A 234 -11.63 19.35 -14.41
CA MET A 234 -11.80 19.19 -15.86
C MET A 234 -13.13 18.53 -16.19
N HIS A 235 -13.77 19.00 -17.27
CA HIS A 235 -15.06 18.47 -17.75
C HIS A 235 -14.94 17.52 -18.95
N SER A 236 -13.73 17.29 -19.48
CA SER A 236 -13.51 16.33 -20.58
C SER A 236 -12.44 15.29 -20.23
N SER A 237 -12.67 14.06 -20.68
CA SER A 237 -11.77 12.92 -20.48
C SER A 237 -10.40 13.15 -21.11
N GLY A 238 -10.35 13.72 -22.31
CA GLY A 238 -9.09 14.03 -23.00
C GLY A 238 -8.20 15.00 -22.22
N ARG A 239 -8.76 16.09 -21.69
CA ARG A 239 -7.98 17.04 -20.89
C ARG A 239 -7.58 16.47 -19.53
N MET A 240 -8.43 15.64 -18.93
CA MET A 240 -8.07 14.89 -17.72
C MET A 240 -6.85 14.01 -17.97
N ASN A 241 -6.85 13.23 -19.05
CA ASN A 241 -5.73 12.35 -19.39
C ASN A 241 -4.43 13.14 -19.66
N ALA A 242 -4.51 14.24 -20.41
CA ALA A 242 -3.36 15.12 -20.65
C ALA A 242 -2.79 15.70 -19.35
N ARG A 243 -3.66 16.20 -18.45
CA ARG A 243 -3.24 16.69 -17.13
C ARG A 243 -2.54 15.59 -16.34
N ILE A 244 -3.14 14.40 -16.24
CA ILE A 244 -2.54 13.28 -15.49
C ILE A 244 -1.18 12.88 -16.10
N PHE A 245 -1.05 12.90 -17.43
CA PHE A 245 0.21 12.59 -18.11
C PHE A 245 1.33 13.58 -17.76
N VAL A 246 1.07 14.89 -17.86
CA VAL A 246 2.03 15.93 -17.46
C VAL A 246 2.40 15.78 -15.97
N GLN A 247 1.42 15.46 -15.14
CA GLN A 247 1.63 15.25 -13.70
C GLN A 247 2.46 14.02 -13.38
N PHE A 248 2.32 12.96 -14.19
CA PHE A 248 3.17 11.79 -14.09
C PHE A 248 4.62 12.13 -14.44
N ILE A 249 4.87 12.93 -15.48
CA ILE A 249 6.22 13.42 -15.82
C ILE A 249 6.79 14.26 -14.67
N ALA A 250 6.00 15.20 -14.13
CA ALA A 250 6.40 16.03 -13.01
C ALA A 250 6.75 15.16 -11.77
N LEU A 251 5.98 14.10 -11.51
CA LEU A 251 6.25 13.14 -10.44
C LEU A 251 7.56 12.37 -10.65
N VAL A 252 7.88 11.99 -11.91
CA VAL A 252 9.16 11.34 -12.23
C VAL A 252 10.32 12.28 -11.91
N LEU A 253 10.25 13.54 -12.35
CA LEU A 253 11.26 14.55 -12.06
C LEU A 253 11.40 14.80 -10.56
N LEU A 254 10.28 14.97 -9.86
CA LEU A 254 10.25 15.18 -8.41
C LEU A 254 10.84 13.97 -7.66
N SER A 255 10.51 12.75 -8.07
CA SER A 255 11.07 11.52 -7.48
C SER A 255 12.58 11.43 -7.71
N GLN A 256 13.06 11.84 -8.89
CA GLN A 256 14.50 11.88 -9.18
C GLN A 256 15.21 12.93 -8.31
N VAL A 257 14.63 14.12 -8.13
CA VAL A 257 15.14 15.15 -7.22
C VAL A 257 15.24 14.63 -5.79
N GLN A 258 14.16 14.05 -5.26
CA GLN A 258 14.14 13.46 -3.92
C GLN A 258 15.18 12.36 -3.75
N LYS A 259 15.36 11.52 -4.78
CA LYS A 259 16.37 10.47 -4.79
C LYS A 259 17.78 11.05 -4.70
N THR A 260 18.13 12.00 -5.57
CA THR A 260 19.45 12.65 -5.58
C THR A 260 19.74 13.33 -4.23
N LEU A 261 18.78 14.07 -3.68
CA LEU A 261 18.94 14.72 -2.36
C LEU A 261 19.22 13.70 -1.25
N ARG A 262 18.59 12.53 -1.30
CA ARG A 262 18.82 11.46 -0.32
C ARG A 262 20.19 10.81 -0.49
N GLU A 263 20.58 10.48 -1.72
CA GLU A 263 21.87 9.86 -2.02
C GLU A 263 23.04 10.77 -1.63
N GLN A 264 22.87 12.08 -1.79
CA GLN A 264 23.86 13.11 -1.45
C GLN A 264 23.75 13.61 0.01
N ARG A 265 22.89 13.02 0.84
CA ARG A 265 22.65 13.40 2.25
C ARG A 265 22.25 14.88 2.44
N LEU A 266 21.56 15.45 1.47
CA LEU A 266 21.03 16.81 1.48
C LEU A 266 19.56 16.88 1.94
N SER A 267 18.90 15.73 2.14
CA SER A 267 17.49 15.65 2.52
C SER A 267 17.14 16.31 3.85
N ASP A 268 18.10 16.44 4.76
CA ASP A 268 17.88 17.05 6.08
C ASP A 268 17.85 18.57 6.02
N ARG A 269 18.47 19.14 4.98
CA ARG A 269 18.57 20.60 4.76
C ARG A 269 17.59 21.09 3.70
N PHE A 270 17.32 20.26 2.68
CA PHE A 270 16.51 20.66 1.54
C PHE A 270 15.35 19.71 1.29
N SER A 271 14.16 20.29 1.20
CA SER A 271 13.04 19.68 0.48
C SER A 271 13.14 20.01 -1.02
N PRO A 272 12.52 19.23 -1.92
CA PRO A 272 12.50 19.56 -3.34
C PRO A 272 12.01 20.98 -3.64
N ARG A 273 10.98 21.45 -2.91
CA ARG A 273 10.45 22.80 -3.04
C ARG A 273 11.46 23.87 -2.62
N LEU A 274 12.11 23.67 -1.47
CA LEU A 274 13.13 24.60 -0.99
C LEU A 274 14.32 24.66 -1.95
N MET A 275 14.79 23.50 -2.41
CA MET A 275 15.88 23.40 -3.39
C MET A 275 15.54 24.16 -4.68
N LEU A 276 14.34 23.97 -5.23
CA LEU A 276 13.91 24.68 -6.43
C LEU A 276 13.80 26.20 -6.19
N GLY A 277 13.35 26.63 -5.01
CA GLY A 277 13.32 28.04 -4.63
C GLY A 277 14.72 28.66 -4.51
N GLU A 278 15.70 27.93 -3.96
CA GLU A 278 17.09 28.39 -3.92
C GLU A 278 17.65 28.60 -5.34
N LEU A 279 17.30 27.72 -6.29
CA LEU A 279 17.74 27.83 -7.68
C LEU A 279 16.94 28.85 -8.50
N GLU A 280 15.79 29.35 -8.02
CA GLU A 280 14.93 30.29 -8.76
C GLU A 280 15.65 31.61 -9.08
N SER A 281 16.57 32.03 -8.20
CA SER A 281 17.37 33.24 -8.42
C SER A 281 18.49 33.08 -9.46
N LEU A 282 18.77 31.86 -9.92
CA LEU A 282 19.71 31.61 -11.00
C LEU A 282 19.08 32.00 -12.34
N THR A 283 19.57 33.08 -12.94
CA THR A 283 19.05 33.63 -14.19
C THR A 283 20.18 34.03 -15.13
N ARG A 284 19.93 33.90 -16.43
CA ARG A 284 20.84 34.35 -17.49
C ARG A 284 20.12 35.35 -18.39
N ILE A 285 20.68 36.54 -18.50
CA ILE A 285 20.14 37.63 -19.29
C ILE A 285 20.89 37.66 -20.62
N HIS A 286 20.15 37.43 -21.71
CA HIS A 286 20.65 37.55 -23.07
C HIS A 286 20.47 38.98 -23.57
N TYR A 287 21.56 39.62 -23.98
CA TYR A 287 21.53 40.95 -24.57
C TYR A 287 21.54 40.88 -26.10
N ALA A 288 20.71 41.69 -26.75
CA ALA A 288 20.74 41.82 -28.20
C ALA A 288 21.97 42.63 -28.67
N GLY A 289 22.58 42.24 -29.79
CA GLY A 289 23.68 42.97 -30.42
C GLY A 289 25.07 42.45 -30.03
N LYS A 290 25.96 43.33 -29.55
CA LYS A 290 27.37 43.02 -29.28
C LYS A 290 27.69 42.67 -27.81
N TYR A 291 26.72 42.79 -26.91
CA TYR A 291 26.94 42.55 -25.49
C TYR A 291 26.91 41.06 -25.19
N LYS A 292 27.78 40.62 -24.26
CA LYS A 292 27.80 39.24 -23.77
C LYS A 292 26.64 39.02 -22.81
N ASP A 293 26.14 37.78 -22.78
CA ASP A 293 25.19 37.35 -21.77
C ASP A 293 25.76 37.55 -20.36
N VAL A 294 24.89 37.89 -19.41
CA VAL A 294 25.25 38.00 -17.99
C VAL A 294 24.44 36.96 -17.21
N ALA A 295 25.13 36.11 -16.46
CA ALA A 295 24.53 35.16 -15.53
C ALA A 295 24.59 35.70 -14.10
N SER A 296 23.64 35.32 -13.25
CA SER A 296 23.68 35.66 -11.84
C SER A 296 24.81 34.95 -11.10
N GLU A 297 25.30 35.58 -10.03
CA GLU A 297 26.34 35.00 -9.18
C GLU A 297 25.79 33.79 -8.41
N VAL A 298 26.49 32.66 -8.51
CA VAL A 298 26.09 31.43 -7.81
C VAL A 298 26.52 31.49 -6.35
N SER A 299 25.59 31.32 -5.42
CA SER A 299 25.86 31.25 -3.99
C SER A 299 26.55 29.93 -3.60
N LYS A 300 27.11 29.83 -2.39
CA LYS A 300 27.71 28.57 -1.90
C LYS A 300 26.67 27.44 -1.84
N THR A 301 25.46 27.77 -1.38
CA THR A 301 24.32 26.85 -1.29
C THR A 301 23.90 26.35 -2.67
N GLN A 302 23.82 27.24 -3.65
CA GLN A 302 23.49 26.88 -5.03
C GLN A 302 24.56 26.02 -5.69
N ARG A 303 25.85 26.29 -5.45
CA ARG A 303 26.94 25.42 -5.93
C ARG A 303 26.82 24.01 -5.36
N GLU A 304 26.59 23.89 -4.05
CA GLU A 304 26.40 22.59 -3.39
C GLU A 304 25.23 21.81 -4.01
N ILE A 305 24.11 22.49 -4.28
CA ILE A 305 22.97 21.88 -4.97
C ILE A 305 23.36 21.45 -6.39
N LEU A 306 23.94 22.33 -7.21
CA LEU A 306 24.28 22.03 -8.60
C LEU A 306 25.28 20.86 -8.71
N GLU A 307 26.30 20.83 -7.85
CA GLU A 307 27.26 19.74 -7.77
C GLU A 307 26.61 18.41 -7.41
N ALA A 308 25.65 18.40 -6.48
CA ALA A 308 24.88 17.20 -6.13
C ALA A 308 24.10 16.61 -7.31
N PHE A 309 23.70 17.46 -8.27
CA PHE A 309 23.05 17.05 -9.53
C PHE A 309 24.03 16.87 -10.70
N ALA A 310 25.34 16.92 -10.44
CA ALA A 310 26.39 16.85 -11.45
C ALA A 310 26.28 17.94 -12.55
N ILE A 311 25.78 19.12 -12.18
CA ILE A 311 25.68 20.30 -13.05
C ILE A 311 26.86 21.21 -12.76
N ASN A 312 27.61 21.61 -13.79
CA ASN A 312 28.72 22.53 -13.62
C ASN A 312 28.18 23.96 -13.39
N PRO A 313 28.47 24.59 -12.23
CA PRO A 313 27.99 25.94 -11.94
C PRO A 313 28.49 27.01 -12.92
N ASN A 314 29.62 26.75 -13.58
CA ASN A 314 30.23 27.68 -14.52
C ASN A 314 29.67 27.57 -15.95
N THR A 315 28.72 26.66 -16.18
CA THR A 315 28.10 26.45 -17.51
C THR A 315 26.67 26.99 -17.61
N LEU A 316 26.16 27.61 -16.54
CA LEU A 316 24.82 28.22 -16.50
C LEU A 316 24.74 29.49 -17.37
#